data_AF-A0A7Y3ENR3-F1
#
_entry.id   AF-A0A7Y3ENR3-F1
#
_cell.length_a   1.000
_cell.length_b   1.000
_cell.length_c   1.000
_cell.angle_alpha   90.00
_cell.angle_beta   90.00
_cell.angle_gamma   90.00
#
_symmetry.space_group_name_H-M   'P 1'
#
loop_
_entity.id
_entity.type
_entity.pdbx_description
1 polymer ?
#
loop_
_entity_poly.entity_id
_entity_poly.type
_entity_poly.pdbx_seq_one_letter_code
_entity_poly.pdbx_strand_id
1 'polypeptide(L)'
;IRGRTVGIAPVGCAVLAYNYFTFDFQEAAHGRAPAMATGIKRVRPDLMVFTYQGDGDLASIGMGEIVHAANRGEKFTTIFVNNAVYGMTGGQMAPTTMPEQRTTTSPFGRDVEDVGMPIKVAELIAALQTPGYIVRQAVLKPKDINRAKKVIKKAFTYQMESRCFSFVELVSTCPTNWGLTPVEAIKWAEEKMLPYYEIGEFKIPS
;
A
#
# COMPACT_ATOMS: atom_id res chain seq x y z
N ILE A 1 -3.75 -21.02 -5.92
CA ILE A 1 -4.26 -19.63 -5.69
C ILE A 1 -5.53 -19.39 -6.50
N ARG A 2 -5.51 -19.57 -7.83
CA ARG A 2 -6.70 -19.48 -8.70
C ARG A 2 -7.87 -20.32 -8.18
N GLY A 3 -9.09 -19.77 -8.21
CA GLY A 3 -10.31 -20.40 -7.70
C GLY A 3 -10.56 -20.29 -6.19
N ARG A 4 -9.60 -19.73 -5.43
CA ARG A 4 -9.74 -19.49 -3.98
C ARG A 4 -9.16 -18.15 -3.52
N THR A 5 -9.17 -17.14 -4.40
CA THR A 5 -8.59 -15.82 -4.10
C THR A 5 -9.68 -14.78 -4.06
N VAL A 6 -9.68 -13.97 -3.01
CA VAL A 6 -10.59 -12.84 -2.83
C VAL A 6 -9.75 -11.59 -2.58
N GLY A 7 -9.94 -10.59 -3.44
CA GLY A 7 -9.40 -9.24 -3.23
C GLY A 7 -10.38 -8.37 -2.46
N ILE A 8 -9.87 -7.44 -1.68
CA ILE A 8 -10.66 -6.34 -1.11
C ILE A 8 -10.25 -5.06 -1.82
N ALA A 9 -11.21 -4.49 -2.56
CA ALA A 9 -11.06 -3.20 -3.20
C ALA A 9 -11.31 -2.08 -2.16
N PRO A 10 -10.48 -1.02 -2.15
CA PRO A 10 -10.63 0.15 -1.29
C PRO A 10 -11.58 1.16 -1.93
N VAL A 11 -11.71 2.34 -1.33
CA VAL A 11 -12.17 3.54 -2.04
C VAL A 11 -10.96 4.35 -2.50
N GLY A 12 -10.90 4.72 -3.79
CA GLY A 12 -9.78 5.45 -4.40
C GLY A 12 -9.39 4.86 -5.77
N CYS A 13 -8.35 5.39 -6.44
CA CYS A 13 -7.93 4.88 -7.77
C CYS A 13 -7.70 3.36 -7.80
N ALA A 14 -7.22 2.83 -6.68
CA ALA A 14 -6.96 1.41 -6.48
C ALA A 14 -8.24 0.53 -6.56
N VAL A 15 -9.44 1.09 -6.38
CA VAL A 15 -10.72 0.38 -6.51
C VAL A 15 -10.87 -0.29 -7.88
N LEU A 16 -10.32 0.35 -8.93
CA LEU A 16 -10.43 -0.13 -10.31
C LEU A 16 -9.74 -1.49 -10.54
N ALA A 17 -8.95 -1.98 -9.58
CA ALA A 17 -8.29 -3.27 -9.62
C ALA A 17 -9.24 -4.43 -9.99
N TYR A 18 -10.49 -4.42 -9.51
CA TYR A 18 -11.44 -5.50 -9.83
C TYR A 18 -11.82 -5.56 -11.32
N ASN A 19 -11.64 -4.48 -12.09
CA ASN A 19 -11.86 -4.49 -13.54
C ASN A 19 -10.72 -5.18 -14.32
N TYR A 20 -9.56 -5.38 -13.68
CA TYR A 20 -8.33 -5.87 -14.32
C TYR A 20 -7.93 -7.27 -13.85
N PHE A 21 -8.55 -7.78 -12.78
CA PHE A 21 -8.25 -9.09 -12.21
C PHE A 21 -9.42 -10.06 -12.40
N THR A 22 -9.09 -11.33 -12.65
CA THR A 22 -10.06 -12.40 -12.89
C THR A 22 -10.41 -13.19 -11.62
N PHE A 23 -10.42 -12.51 -10.47
CA PHE A 23 -10.73 -13.08 -9.16
C PHE A 23 -11.91 -12.33 -8.54
N ASP A 24 -12.53 -12.92 -7.52
CA ASP A 24 -13.62 -12.26 -6.80
C ASP A 24 -13.09 -11.08 -5.98
N PHE A 25 -13.86 -9.99 -5.98
CA PHE A 25 -13.57 -8.80 -5.17
C PHE A 25 -14.76 -8.44 -4.28
N GLN A 26 -14.45 -7.97 -3.08
CA GLN A 26 -15.38 -7.27 -2.20
C GLN A 26 -14.95 -5.82 -2.12
N GLU A 27 -15.90 -4.89 -2.17
CA GLU A 27 -15.62 -3.47 -2.01
C GLU A 27 -15.82 -3.08 -0.54
N ALA A 28 -14.77 -2.57 0.10
CA ALA A 28 -14.85 -2.08 1.46
C ALA A 28 -15.14 -0.58 1.47
N ALA A 29 -15.82 -0.13 2.53
CA ALA A 29 -15.85 1.30 2.85
C ALA A 29 -14.42 1.85 3.03
N HIS A 30 -14.23 3.14 2.77
CA HIS A 30 -12.90 3.76 2.76
C HIS A 30 -12.12 3.49 4.06
N GLY A 31 -10.91 2.94 3.93
CA GLY A 31 -10.04 2.57 5.05
C GLY A 31 -10.42 1.28 5.78
N ARG A 32 -11.50 0.60 5.40
CA ARG A 32 -12.01 -0.60 6.09
C ARG A 32 -11.56 -1.91 5.45
N ALA A 33 -10.73 -1.87 4.41
CA ALA A 33 -10.26 -3.07 3.74
C ALA A 33 -9.55 -4.07 4.69
N PRO A 34 -8.68 -3.65 5.65
CA PRO A 34 -8.06 -4.59 6.59
C PRO A 34 -9.05 -5.24 7.56
N ALA A 35 -10.10 -4.50 7.97
CA ALA A 35 -11.17 -5.02 8.82
C ALA A 35 -11.99 -6.09 8.08
N MET A 36 -12.40 -5.80 6.85
CA MET A 36 -13.12 -6.74 6.00
C MET A 36 -12.26 -7.98 5.71
N ALA A 37 -10.99 -7.79 5.36
CA ALA A 37 -10.04 -8.89 5.13
C ALA A 37 -9.88 -9.79 6.36
N THR A 38 -9.82 -9.19 7.55
CA THR A 38 -9.78 -9.93 8.83
C THR A 38 -11.01 -10.83 8.97
N GLY A 39 -12.21 -10.29 8.76
CA GLY A 39 -13.45 -11.06 8.83
C GLY A 39 -13.49 -12.22 7.84
N ILE A 40 -13.22 -11.94 6.56
CA ILE A 40 -13.19 -12.96 5.51
C ILE A 40 -12.16 -14.04 5.84
N LYS A 41 -10.94 -13.67 6.21
CA LYS A 41 -9.88 -14.64 6.46
C LYS A 41 -10.16 -15.53 7.67
N ARG A 42 -10.81 -15.00 8.71
CA ARG A 42 -11.18 -15.77 9.91
C ARG A 42 -12.35 -16.73 9.66
N VAL A 43 -13.33 -16.32 8.87
CA VAL A 43 -14.48 -17.18 8.51
C VAL A 43 -14.10 -18.21 7.45
N ARG A 44 -13.22 -17.84 6.52
CA ARG A 44 -12.77 -18.66 5.39
C ARG A 44 -11.24 -18.74 5.36
N PRO A 45 -10.62 -19.47 6.30
CA PRO A 45 -9.16 -19.59 6.38
C PRO A 45 -8.54 -20.28 5.16
N ASP A 46 -9.32 -21.03 4.39
CA ASP A 46 -8.91 -21.70 3.14
C ASP A 46 -8.63 -20.72 1.98
N LEU A 47 -9.21 -19.52 2.02
CA LEU A 47 -9.08 -18.52 0.98
C LEU A 47 -7.75 -17.77 1.05
N MET A 48 -7.24 -17.38 -0.12
CA MET A 48 -6.19 -16.38 -0.26
C MET A 48 -6.85 -15.01 -0.25
N VAL A 49 -6.58 -14.21 0.78
CA VAL A 49 -7.19 -12.90 0.99
C VAL A 49 -6.13 -11.82 0.82
N PHE A 50 -6.45 -10.76 0.10
CA PHE A 50 -5.57 -9.59 0.03
C PHE A 50 -6.32 -8.27 -0.08
N THR A 51 -5.74 -7.22 0.50
CA THR A 51 -6.22 -5.84 0.30
C THR A 51 -5.34 -5.14 -0.74
N TYR A 52 -5.89 -4.21 -1.51
CA TYR A 52 -5.16 -3.41 -2.49
C TYR A 52 -5.44 -1.93 -2.27
N GLN A 53 -4.73 -1.27 -1.37
CA GLN A 53 -5.10 0.07 -0.87
C GLN A 53 -4.14 1.16 -1.35
N GLY A 54 -4.68 2.36 -1.57
CA GLY A 54 -3.86 3.56 -1.83
C GLY A 54 -3.49 4.29 -0.55
N ASP A 55 -2.66 5.33 -0.69
CA ASP A 55 -2.15 6.20 0.39
C ASP A 55 -3.25 6.65 1.37
N GLY A 56 -4.20 7.44 0.90
CA GLY A 56 -5.28 7.96 1.73
C GLY A 56 -6.15 6.90 2.42
N ASP A 57 -6.42 5.78 1.73
CA ASP A 57 -7.24 4.70 2.28
C ASP A 57 -6.53 4.02 3.45
N LEU A 58 -5.27 3.64 3.27
CA LEU A 58 -4.53 2.87 4.26
C LEU A 58 -3.83 3.72 5.30
N ALA A 59 -3.09 4.75 4.87
CA ALA A 59 -2.20 5.52 5.73
C ALA A 59 -2.91 6.69 6.43
N SER A 60 -4.16 7.00 6.07
CA SER A 60 -4.98 8.00 6.78
C SER A 60 -6.11 7.32 7.56
N ILE A 61 -7.32 7.27 7.01
CA ILE A 61 -8.52 6.79 7.70
C ILE A 61 -8.47 5.29 8.05
N GLY A 62 -7.65 4.51 7.34
CA GLY A 62 -7.41 3.09 7.59
C GLY A 62 -6.24 2.75 8.51
N MET A 63 -5.52 3.74 9.05
CA MET A 63 -4.28 3.49 9.81
C MET A 63 -4.51 2.56 11.01
N GLY A 64 -5.59 2.79 11.78
CA GLY A 64 -5.94 1.92 12.90
C GLY A 64 -6.20 0.48 12.46
N GLU A 65 -6.91 0.30 11.34
CA GLU A 65 -7.30 -1.02 10.83
C GLU A 65 -6.09 -1.85 10.42
N ILE A 66 -5.15 -1.24 9.67
CA ILE A 66 -3.95 -1.93 9.21
C ILE A 66 -3.00 -2.26 10.36
N VAL A 67 -2.80 -1.32 11.29
CA VAL A 67 -1.94 -1.54 12.48
C VAL A 67 -2.49 -2.69 13.31
N HIS A 68 -3.79 -2.71 13.59
CA HIS A 68 -4.38 -3.77 14.39
C HIS A 68 -4.44 -5.11 13.66
N ALA A 69 -4.68 -5.14 12.34
CA ALA A 69 -4.59 -6.38 11.56
C ALA A 69 -3.17 -6.96 11.56
N ALA A 70 -2.15 -6.11 11.35
CA ALA A 70 -0.76 -6.52 11.42
C ALA A 70 -0.37 -7.00 12.83
N ASN A 71 -0.79 -6.27 13.87
CA ASN A 71 -0.47 -6.63 15.27
C ASN A 71 -1.12 -7.96 15.70
N ARG A 72 -2.32 -8.28 15.19
CA ARG A 72 -2.95 -9.60 15.40
C ARG A 72 -2.31 -10.71 14.56
N GLY A 73 -1.46 -10.38 13.59
CA GLY A 73 -0.81 -11.36 12.72
C GLY A 73 -1.80 -12.05 11.78
N GLU A 74 -2.83 -11.32 11.35
CA GLU A 74 -3.88 -11.83 10.46
C GLU A 74 -3.25 -12.44 9.19
N LYS A 75 -3.74 -13.61 8.77
CA LYS A 75 -3.13 -14.38 7.68
C LYS A 75 -3.59 -13.90 6.31
N PHE A 76 -3.49 -12.61 6.03
CA PHE A 76 -3.74 -12.03 4.71
C PHE A 76 -2.58 -11.14 4.26
N THR A 77 -2.59 -10.77 2.98
CA THR A 77 -1.57 -9.91 2.37
C THR A 77 -2.15 -8.53 2.10
N THR A 78 -1.47 -7.47 2.52
CA THR A 78 -1.81 -6.10 2.15
C THR A 78 -0.86 -5.62 1.06
N ILE A 79 -1.42 -5.11 -0.04
CA ILE A 79 -0.69 -4.38 -1.07
C ILE A 79 -1.00 -2.90 -0.90
N PHE A 80 0.00 -2.11 -0.53
CA PHE A 80 -0.11 -0.68 -0.32
C PHE A 80 0.52 0.07 -1.49
N VAL A 81 -0.28 0.83 -2.24
CA VAL A 81 0.19 1.65 -3.36
C VAL A 81 0.44 3.07 -2.85
N ASN A 82 1.72 3.38 -2.64
CA ASN A 82 2.17 4.69 -2.18
C ASN A 82 2.45 5.60 -3.38
N ASN A 83 1.49 6.47 -3.70
CA ASN A 83 1.59 7.50 -4.73
C ASN A 83 1.60 8.92 -4.15
N ALA A 84 1.74 9.05 -2.82
CA ALA A 84 1.90 10.31 -2.10
C ALA A 84 0.77 11.34 -2.27
N VAL A 85 -0.41 10.95 -2.76
CA VAL A 85 -1.57 11.85 -2.94
C VAL A 85 -2.90 11.09 -2.89
N TYR A 86 -3.98 11.79 -2.54
CA TYR A 86 -5.34 11.30 -2.78
C TYR A 86 -5.71 11.42 -4.26
N GLY A 87 -5.36 10.40 -5.06
CA GLY A 87 -5.47 10.51 -6.51
C GLY A 87 -6.90 10.67 -7.06
N MET A 88 -7.86 9.90 -6.56
CA MET A 88 -9.22 9.84 -7.13
C MET A 88 -10.03 11.11 -6.85
N THR A 89 -9.78 11.76 -5.71
CA THR A 89 -10.53 12.94 -5.27
C THR A 89 -9.95 14.23 -5.81
N GLY A 90 -8.92 14.18 -6.66
CA GLY A 90 -8.32 15.36 -7.29
C GLY A 90 -7.00 15.80 -6.66
N GLY A 91 -6.22 14.88 -6.08
CA GLY A 91 -4.83 15.12 -5.73
C GLY A 91 -4.62 15.94 -4.47
N GLN A 92 -5.39 15.67 -3.41
CA GLN A 92 -5.18 16.27 -2.09
C GLN A 92 -3.95 15.70 -1.39
N MET A 93 -3.45 16.46 -0.40
CA MET A 93 -2.37 16.05 0.48
C MET A 93 -2.76 14.79 1.26
N ALA A 94 -1.89 13.79 1.20
CA ALA A 94 -2.02 12.52 1.88
C ALA A 94 -0.89 12.34 2.93
N PRO A 95 -1.00 11.35 3.82
CA PRO A 95 -0.01 11.13 4.87
C PRO A 95 1.39 10.82 4.34
N THR A 96 1.54 10.32 3.11
CA THR A 96 2.85 10.08 2.48
C THR A 96 3.25 11.14 1.44
N THR A 97 2.52 12.27 1.36
CA THR A 97 2.93 13.43 0.54
C THR A 97 4.29 13.96 0.99
N MET A 98 5.22 14.15 0.05
CA MET A 98 6.59 14.59 0.33
C MET A 98 6.66 16.06 0.80
N PRO A 99 7.72 16.47 1.53
CA PRO A 99 7.96 17.88 1.85
C PRO A 99 7.98 18.72 0.58
N GLU A 100 7.44 19.94 0.65
CA GLU A 100 7.34 20.89 -0.48
C GLU A 100 6.48 20.41 -1.67
N GLN A 101 5.97 19.18 -1.66
CA GLN A 101 5.11 18.67 -2.72
C GLN A 101 3.78 19.41 -2.71
N ARG A 102 3.49 20.12 -3.81
CA ARG A 102 2.24 20.87 -3.99
C ARG A 102 1.10 19.89 -4.26
N THR A 103 -0.03 20.13 -3.61
CA THR A 103 -1.27 19.36 -3.81
C THR A 103 -2.45 20.33 -3.87
N THR A 104 -3.64 19.87 -4.21
CA THR A 104 -4.82 20.77 -4.31
C THR A 104 -5.21 21.40 -2.97
N THR A 105 -4.91 20.76 -1.84
CA THR A 105 -5.13 21.28 -0.48
C THR A 105 -3.88 21.86 0.17
N SER A 106 -2.70 21.70 -0.44
CA SER A 106 -1.45 22.33 -0.01
C SER A 106 -0.79 23.04 -1.20
N PRO A 107 -1.36 24.16 -1.67
CA PRO A 107 -0.92 24.84 -2.90
C PRO A 107 0.49 25.44 -2.78
N PHE A 108 1.02 25.59 -1.57
CA PHE A 108 2.40 26.06 -1.32
C PHE A 108 3.37 24.92 -1.01
N GLY A 109 2.92 23.66 -1.12
CA GLY A 109 3.69 22.49 -0.71
C GLY A 109 3.29 21.99 0.68
N ARG A 110 3.66 20.75 1.01
CA ARG A 110 3.59 20.26 2.39
C ARG A 110 4.59 21.00 3.26
N ASP A 111 4.08 21.77 4.21
CA ASP A 111 4.88 22.35 5.29
C ASP A 111 5.05 21.34 6.42
N VAL A 112 6.29 20.92 6.65
CA VAL A 112 6.60 19.89 7.65
C VAL A 112 6.59 20.43 9.08
N GLU A 113 6.68 21.75 9.27
CA GLU A 113 6.59 22.38 10.58
C GLU A 113 5.12 22.47 11.05
N ASP A 114 4.17 22.57 10.11
CA ASP A 114 2.74 22.62 10.41
C ASP A 114 2.10 21.21 10.50
N VAL A 115 2.33 20.37 9.49
CA VAL A 115 1.64 19.07 9.37
C VAL A 115 2.55 17.85 9.55
N GLY A 116 3.80 18.07 9.95
CA GLY A 116 4.78 17.03 10.27
C GLY A 116 5.44 16.38 9.05
N MET A 117 6.31 15.41 9.30
CA MET A 117 6.98 14.63 8.25
C MET A 117 6.05 13.55 7.65
N PRO A 118 6.26 13.16 6.38
CA PRO A 118 5.47 12.10 5.74
C PRO A 118 5.60 10.76 6.50
N ILE A 119 4.53 9.98 6.60
CA ILE A 119 4.56 8.73 7.37
C ILE A 119 5.28 7.63 6.60
N LYS A 120 6.26 6.99 7.25
CA LYS A 120 6.95 5.79 6.76
C LYS A 120 6.20 4.52 7.19
N VAL A 121 5.17 4.16 6.43
CA VAL A 121 4.20 3.12 6.83
C VAL A 121 4.83 1.74 6.98
N ALA A 122 5.70 1.30 6.06
CA ALA A 122 6.38 0.01 6.18
C ALA A 122 7.20 -0.10 7.49
N GLU A 123 7.92 0.95 7.85
CA GLU A 123 8.74 1.04 9.06
C GLU A 123 7.86 1.04 10.31
N LEU A 124 6.75 1.80 10.29
CA LEU A 124 5.76 1.80 11.38
C LEU A 124 5.19 0.40 11.62
N ILE A 125 4.81 -0.32 10.57
CA ILE A 125 4.27 -1.69 10.70
C ILE A 125 5.38 -2.67 11.10
N ALA A 126 6.61 -2.50 10.59
CA ALA A 126 7.75 -3.35 10.93
C ALA A 126 8.15 -3.26 12.41
N ALA A 127 7.88 -2.12 13.06
CA ALA A 127 8.14 -1.91 14.49
C ALA A 127 7.26 -2.77 15.41
N LEU A 128 6.14 -3.32 14.91
CA LEU A 128 5.29 -4.23 15.69
C LEU A 128 6.07 -5.51 16.04
N GLN A 129 5.82 -6.09 17.21
CA GLN A 129 6.50 -7.33 17.64
C GLN A 129 6.06 -8.55 16.83
N THR A 130 4.76 -8.66 16.52
CA THR A 130 4.15 -9.80 15.83
C THR A 130 4.87 -10.15 14.52
N PRO A 131 5.23 -11.43 14.26
CA PRO A 131 5.91 -11.83 13.03
C PRO A 131 5.14 -11.42 11.78
N GLY A 132 5.87 -10.87 10.81
CA GLY A 132 5.31 -10.32 9.57
C GLY A 132 6.36 -10.29 8.47
N TYR A 133 5.90 -10.34 7.21
CA TYR A 133 6.72 -10.04 6.06
C TYR A 133 6.42 -8.63 5.57
N ILE A 134 7.33 -7.70 5.82
CA ILE A 134 7.15 -6.27 5.53
C ILE A 134 8.22 -5.82 4.56
N VAL A 135 7.81 -5.36 3.38
CA VAL A 135 8.71 -5.05 2.27
C VAL A 135 8.21 -3.84 1.48
N ARG A 136 9.14 -2.99 1.04
CA ARG A 136 8.87 -1.93 0.06
C ARG A 136 9.58 -2.23 -1.25
N GLN A 137 8.90 -2.01 -2.36
CA GLN A 137 9.46 -1.98 -3.72
C GLN A 137 8.88 -0.79 -4.48
N ALA A 138 9.34 -0.61 -5.72
CA ALA A 138 8.88 0.41 -6.63
C ALA A 138 8.24 -0.21 -7.89
N VAL A 139 7.36 0.54 -8.54
CA VAL A 139 6.80 0.20 -9.87
C VAL A 139 7.07 1.30 -10.90
N LEU A 140 8.27 1.86 -10.87
CA LEU A 140 8.67 3.00 -11.70
C LEU A 140 9.21 2.58 -13.08
N LYS A 141 9.99 1.49 -13.12
CA LYS A 141 10.66 0.98 -14.34
C LYS A 141 10.65 -0.55 -14.40
N PRO A 142 10.89 -1.17 -15.58
CA PRO A 142 10.79 -2.62 -15.75
C PRO A 142 11.58 -3.46 -14.74
N LYS A 143 12.78 -2.99 -14.35
CA LYS A 143 13.61 -3.66 -13.34
C LYS A 143 12.92 -3.71 -11.97
N ASP A 144 12.28 -2.61 -11.57
CA ASP A 144 11.60 -2.51 -10.28
C ASP A 144 10.30 -3.31 -10.29
N ILE A 145 9.56 -3.29 -11.41
CA ILE A 145 8.38 -4.13 -11.61
C ILE A 145 8.74 -5.62 -11.46
N ASN A 146 9.89 -6.05 -12.00
CA ASN A 146 10.35 -7.43 -11.85
C ASN A 146 10.71 -7.78 -10.41
N ARG A 147 11.22 -6.83 -9.61
CA ARG A 147 11.45 -7.01 -8.17
C ARG A 147 10.13 -7.05 -7.40
N ALA A 148 9.21 -6.14 -7.70
CA ALA A 148 7.85 -6.09 -7.14
C ALA A 148 7.13 -7.43 -7.33
N LYS A 149 7.18 -8.02 -8.54
CA LYS A 149 6.63 -9.35 -8.83
C LYS A 149 7.17 -10.44 -7.90
N LYS A 150 8.48 -10.43 -7.61
CA LYS A 150 9.12 -11.42 -6.73
C LYS A 150 8.64 -11.28 -5.28
N VAL A 151 8.59 -10.06 -4.76
CA VAL A 151 8.18 -9.83 -3.36
C VAL A 151 6.69 -10.06 -3.15
N ILE A 152 5.84 -9.73 -4.13
CA ILE A 152 4.41 -10.04 -4.10
C ILE A 152 4.21 -11.56 -4.09
N LYS A 153 4.92 -12.30 -4.94
CA LYS A 153 4.90 -13.78 -4.92
C LYS A 153 5.30 -14.32 -3.56
N LYS A 154 6.39 -13.82 -2.97
CA LYS A 154 6.88 -14.22 -1.63
C LYS A 154 5.84 -13.95 -0.54
N ALA A 155 5.18 -12.80 -0.55
CA ALA A 155 4.10 -12.47 0.39
C ALA A 155 2.93 -13.47 0.31
N PHE A 156 2.46 -13.79 -0.90
CA PHE A 156 1.39 -14.78 -1.08
C PHE A 156 1.85 -16.20 -0.71
N THR A 157 3.11 -16.56 -0.93
CA THR A 157 3.68 -17.82 -0.45
C THR A 157 3.61 -17.92 1.08
N TYR A 158 4.02 -16.88 1.81
CA TYR A 158 3.91 -16.86 3.28
C TYR A 158 2.47 -16.98 3.78
N GLN A 159 1.52 -16.38 3.06
CA GLN A 159 0.10 -16.54 3.37
C GLN A 159 -0.39 -17.97 3.11
N MET A 160 0.04 -18.60 1.99
CA MET A 160 -0.28 -20.00 1.69
C MET A 160 0.23 -20.95 2.77
N GLU A 161 1.43 -20.69 3.30
CA GLU A 161 2.06 -21.43 4.38
C GLU A 161 1.50 -21.05 5.77
N SER A 162 0.53 -20.13 5.84
CA SER A 162 -0.05 -19.62 7.08
C SER A 162 0.96 -19.05 8.10
N ARG A 163 2.10 -18.56 7.61
CA ARG A 163 3.21 -18.13 8.47
C ARG A 163 2.95 -16.80 9.15
N CYS A 164 2.60 -15.77 8.39
CA CYS A 164 2.53 -14.42 8.93
C CYS A 164 1.57 -13.52 8.15
N PHE A 165 1.30 -12.35 8.72
CA PHE A 165 0.76 -11.22 7.99
C PHE A 165 1.81 -10.70 7.00
N SER A 166 1.40 -10.34 5.78
CA SER A 166 2.29 -9.74 4.80
C SER A 166 1.86 -8.33 4.42
N PHE A 167 2.82 -7.42 4.31
CA PHE A 167 2.63 -6.05 3.83
C PHE A 167 3.65 -5.74 2.73
N VAL A 168 3.16 -5.36 1.56
CA VAL A 168 3.96 -4.98 0.40
C VAL A 168 3.63 -3.54 0.04
N GLU A 169 4.53 -2.62 0.34
CA GLU A 169 4.45 -1.25 -0.14
C GLU A 169 5.06 -1.13 -1.54
N LEU A 170 4.34 -0.47 -2.44
CA LEU A 170 4.73 -0.21 -3.82
C LEU A 170 4.73 1.30 -4.05
N VAL A 171 5.92 1.89 -4.15
CA VAL A 171 6.08 3.28 -4.59
C VAL A 171 5.67 3.37 -6.06
N SER A 172 4.70 4.22 -6.35
CA SER A 172 4.05 4.35 -7.66
C SER A 172 3.88 5.82 -8.04
N THR A 173 3.77 6.10 -9.35
CA THR A 173 3.58 7.46 -9.84
C THR A 173 2.10 7.84 -9.95
N CYS A 174 1.80 9.14 -9.81
CA CYS A 174 0.49 9.70 -10.16
C CYS A 174 0.65 10.95 -11.04
N PRO A 175 1.05 10.80 -12.32
CA PRO A 175 1.40 11.94 -13.19
C PRO A 175 0.30 13.00 -13.26
N THR A 176 -0.97 12.56 -13.37
CA THR A 176 -2.14 13.44 -13.44
C THR A 176 -2.24 14.41 -12.26
N ASN A 177 -2.12 13.90 -11.02
CA ASN A 177 -2.30 14.72 -9.82
C ASN A 177 -1.01 15.40 -9.36
N TRP A 178 0.14 14.92 -9.83
CA TRP A 178 1.41 15.60 -9.61
C TRP A 178 1.63 16.75 -10.60
N GLY A 179 0.81 16.85 -11.66
CA GLY A 179 0.98 17.86 -12.71
C GLY A 179 2.25 17.64 -13.53
N LEU A 180 2.70 16.39 -13.65
CA LEU A 180 3.94 16.00 -14.34
C LEU A 180 3.62 15.09 -15.53
N THR A 181 4.47 15.10 -16.56
CA THR A 181 4.42 14.06 -17.57
C THR A 181 4.81 12.70 -16.97
N PRO A 182 4.42 11.55 -17.57
CA PRO A 182 4.81 10.24 -17.05
C PRO A 182 6.32 10.05 -16.85
N VAL A 183 7.13 10.60 -17.75
CA VAL A 183 8.60 10.50 -17.67
C VAL A 183 9.15 11.36 -16.53
N GLU A 184 8.65 12.58 -16.36
CA GLU A 184 9.04 13.46 -15.25
C GLU A 184 8.59 12.90 -13.90
N ALA A 185 7.40 12.31 -13.83
CA ALA A 185 6.90 11.66 -12.62
C ALA A 185 7.81 10.50 -12.16
N ILE A 186 8.34 9.70 -13.11
CA ILE A 186 9.30 8.65 -12.79
C ILE A 186 10.57 9.26 -12.20
N LYS A 187 11.16 10.27 -12.85
CA LYS A 187 12.37 10.94 -12.36
C LYS A 187 12.16 11.56 -10.99
N TRP A 188 11.04 12.26 -10.80
CA TRP A 188 10.69 12.86 -9.52
C TRP A 188 10.55 11.82 -8.41
N ALA A 189 9.90 10.68 -8.69
CA ALA A 189 9.80 9.60 -7.71
C ALA A 189 11.18 9.01 -7.37
N GLU A 190 12.07 8.84 -8.35
CA GLU A 190 13.45 8.37 -8.11
C GLU A 190 14.27 9.36 -7.27
N GLU A 191 14.13 10.67 -7.52
CA GLU A 191 14.93 11.71 -6.87
C GLU A 191 14.39 12.15 -5.51
N LYS A 192 13.06 12.10 -5.31
CA LYS A 192 12.38 12.65 -4.14
C LYS A 192 11.76 11.57 -3.26
N MET A 193 11.05 10.60 -3.84
CA MET A 193 10.36 9.58 -3.05
C MET A 193 11.30 8.47 -2.60
N LEU A 194 12.08 7.86 -3.50
CA LEU A 194 12.90 6.69 -3.15
C LEU A 194 13.98 6.95 -2.09
N PRO A 195 14.61 8.15 -2.00
CA PRO A 195 15.53 8.43 -0.89
C PRO A 195 14.85 8.50 0.47
N TYR A 196 13.55 8.82 0.51
CA TYR A 196 12.78 8.88 1.75
C TYR A 196 12.10 7.54 2.07
N TYR A 197 11.47 6.94 1.06
CA TYR A 197 10.81 5.64 1.06
C TYR A 197 11.76 4.57 0.50
N GLU A 198 12.80 4.27 1.28
CA GLU A 198 13.85 3.34 0.87
C GLU A 198 13.30 1.96 0.54
N ILE A 199 13.77 1.38 -0.56
CA ILE A 199 13.39 0.03 -1.00
C ILE A 199 14.12 -0.99 -0.12
N GLY A 200 13.41 -1.97 0.43
CA GLY A 200 14.02 -2.99 1.28
C GLY A 200 13.03 -3.98 1.86
N GLU A 201 13.56 -5.08 2.42
CA GLU A 201 12.83 -5.97 3.32
C GLU A 201 13.06 -5.46 4.76
N PHE A 202 12.01 -4.98 5.41
CA PHE A 202 12.06 -4.40 6.76
C PHE A 202 11.80 -5.43 7.85
N LYS A 203 11.03 -6.47 7.52
CA LYS A 203 10.77 -7.58 8.40
C LYS A 203 10.60 -8.86 7.60
N ILE A 204 11.28 -9.91 8.03
CA ILE A 204 11.21 -11.25 7.45
C ILE A 204 10.79 -12.20 8.57
N PRO A 205 9.78 -13.05 8.37
CA PRO A 205 9.42 -14.05 9.38
C PRO A 205 10.60 -15.04 9.55
N SER A 206 10.96 -15.30 10.81
CA SER A 206 11.89 -16.38 11.16
C SER A 206 11.41 -17.74 10.67
#